data_AF-A0A970Q4S8-F1
#
_entry.id   AF-A0A970Q4S8-F1
#
_cell.length_a   1.000
_cell.length_b   1.000
_cell.length_c   1.000
_cell.angle_alpha   90.00
_cell.angle_beta   90.00
_cell.angle_gamma   90.00
#
_symmetry.space_group_name_H-M   'P 1'
#
loop_
_entity.id
_entity.type
_entity.pdbx_description
1 polymer ?
#
loop_
_entity_poly.entity_id
_entity_poly.type
_entity_poly.pdbx_seq_one_letter_code
_entity_poly.pdbx_strand_id
1 'polypeptide(L)' 'MMDRESFRILALQETRKKIRDLKEFNIPVIMKTIEQYQRAEVEDCFIEQQQALLNKVYSRLRELEKKEQGLLRD' A
#
# COMPACT_ATOMS: atom_id res chain seq x y z
N MET A 1 25.35 5.31 18.78
CA MET A 1 23.93 4.94 19.00
C MET A 1 23.09 6.04 18.39
N MET A 2 22.10 5.69 17.57
CA MET A 2 21.15 6.69 17.05
C MET A 2 20.17 7.02 18.18
N ASP A 3 19.88 8.31 18.40
CA ASP A 3 18.94 8.73 19.45
C ASP A 3 17.49 8.45 19.04
N ARG A 4 16.58 8.48 20.02
CA ARG A 4 15.17 8.12 19.85
C ARG A 4 14.46 9.02 18.81
N GLU A 5 14.83 10.30 18.74
CA GLU A 5 14.24 11.27 17.83
C GLU A 5 14.65 10.97 16.38
N SER A 6 15.94 10.74 16.16
CA SER A 6 16.49 10.35 14.87
C SER A 6 15.86 9.05 14.35
N PHE A 7 15.63 8.06 15.24
CA PHE A 7 14.93 6.83 14.87
C PHE A 7 13.47 7.09 14.46
N ARG A 8 12.74 7.94 15.22
CA ARG A 8 11.34 8.29 14.93
C ARG A 8 11.21 8.96 13.55
N ILE A 9 12.09 9.93 13.26
CA ILE A 9 12.10 10.64 11.97
C ILE A 9 12.36 9.66 10.81
N LEU A 10 13.35 8.78 10.94
CA LEU A 10 13.67 7.79 9.92
C LEU A 10 12.50 6.82 9.69
N ALA A 11 11.91 6.31 10.77
CA ALA A 11 10.74 5.44 10.69
C ALA A 11 9.54 6.14 10.03
N LEU A 12 9.35 7.43 10.27
CA LEU A 12 8.29 8.23 9.65
C LEU A 12 8.54 8.41 8.15
N GLN A 13 9.77 8.75 7.75
CA GLN A 13 10.15 8.90 6.34
C GLN A 13 9.93 7.59 5.56
N GLU A 14 10.39 6.46 6.10
CA GLU A 14 10.20 5.15 5.47
C GLU A 14 8.72 4.77 5.39
N THR A 15 7.95 5.04 6.44
CA THR A 15 6.51 4.73 6.48
C THR A 15 5.76 5.55 5.43
N ARG A 16 6.04 6.85 5.34
CA ARG A 16 5.47 7.75 4.31
C ARG A 16 5.85 7.34 2.90
N LYS A 17 7.10 6.93 2.68
CA LYS A 17 7.54 6.41 1.38
C LYS A 17 6.69 5.19 0.99
N LYS A 18 6.55 4.21 1.88
CA LYS A 18 5.72 3.01 1.62
C LYS A 18 4.26 3.36 1.36
N ILE A 19 3.66 4.29 2.12
CA ILE A 19 2.29 4.77 1.88
C ILE A 19 2.16 5.37 0.48
N ARG A 20 3.11 6.23 0.10
CA ARG A 20 3.15 6.85 -1.22
C ARG A 20 3.25 5.81 -2.32
N ASP A 21 4.20 4.88 -2.20
CA ASP A 21 4.42 3.83 -3.19
C ASP A 21 3.13 3.02 -3.43
N LEU A 22 2.43 2.65 -2.34
CA LEU A 22 1.17 1.93 -2.45
C LEU A 22 0.07 2.74 -3.14
N LYS A 23 -0.08 4.03 -2.80
CA LYS A 23 -1.14 4.91 -3.33
C LYS A 23 -0.90 5.33 -4.77
N GLU A 24 0.34 5.69 -5.12
CA GLU A 24 0.68 6.27 -6.42
C GLU A 24 1.02 5.20 -7.46
N PHE A 25 1.46 4.01 -7.04
CA PHE A 25 1.89 2.96 -7.98
C PHE A 25 1.10 1.66 -7.80
N ASN A 26 1.15 1.01 -6.64
CA ASN A 26 0.60 -0.35 -6.51
C ASN A 26 -0.92 -0.40 -6.75
N ILE A 27 -1.69 0.49 -6.09
CA ILE A 27 -3.15 0.52 -6.24
C ILE A 27 -3.55 0.82 -7.70
N PRO A 28 -3.06 1.91 -8.34
CA PRO A 28 -3.39 2.20 -9.73
C PRO A 28 -3.03 1.09 -10.71
N VAL A 29 -1.86 0.46 -10.53
CA VAL A 29 -1.43 -0.66 -11.39
C VAL A 29 -2.39 -1.83 -11.27
N ILE A 30 -2.73 -2.27 -10.05
CA ILE A 30 -3.65 -3.40 -9.86
C ILE A 30 -5.03 -3.08 -10.41
N MET A 31 -5.54 -1.87 -10.18
CA MET A 31 -6.84 -1.43 -10.72
C MET A 31 -6.85 -1.44 -12.24
N LYS A 32 -5.79 -0.94 -12.89
CA LYS A 32 -5.65 -0.97 -14.34
C LYS A 32 -5.57 -2.40 -14.88
N THR A 33 -4.87 -3.30 -14.19
CA THR A 33 -4.83 -4.73 -14.56
C THR A 33 -6.21 -5.37 -14.50
N ILE A 34 -7.01 -5.07 -13.45
CA ILE A 34 -8.40 -5.56 -13.35
C ILE A 34 -9.23 -5.08 -14.54
N GLU A 35 -9.16 -3.78 -14.87
CA GLU A 35 -9.86 -3.19 -16.01
C GLU A 35 -9.44 -3.84 -17.34
N GLN A 36 -8.14 -4.12 -17.51
CA GLN A 36 -7.62 -4.79 -18.69
C GLN A 36 -8.11 -6.24 -18.80
N TYR A 37 -8.14 -6.97 -17.69
CA TYR A 37 -8.62 -8.36 -17.66
C TYR A 37 -10.12 -8.43 -17.98
N GLN A 38 -10.91 -7.51 -17.43
CA GLN A 38 -12.34 -7.39 -17.74
C GLN A 38 -12.59 -7.11 -19.24
N ARG A 39 -11.79 -6.22 -19.84
CA ARG A 39 -11.90 -5.89 -21.28
C ARG A 39 -11.47 -7.03 -22.19
N ALA A 40 -10.51 -7.83 -21.76
CA ALA A 40 -10.00 -8.96 -22.52
C ALA A 40 -10.80 -10.26 -22.28
N GLU A 41 -11.88 -10.20 -21.49
CA GLU A 41 -12.72 -11.35 -21.14
C GLU A 41 -11.91 -12.52 -20.58
N VAL A 42 -10.86 -12.19 -19.80
CA VAL A 42 -10.04 -13.19 -19.10
C VAL A 42 -10.91 -13.92 -18.07
N GLU A 43 -10.62 -15.20 -17.82
CA GLU A 43 -11.35 -16.01 -16.84
C GLU A 43 -11.45 -15.29 -15.48
N ASP A 44 -12.64 -15.37 -14.87
CA ASP A 44 -12.98 -14.67 -13.63
C ASP A 44 -11.98 -14.95 -12.50
N CYS A 45 -11.41 -16.16 -12.45
CA CYS A 45 -10.44 -16.53 -11.42
C CYS A 45 -9.20 -15.61 -11.40
N PHE A 46 -8.79 -15.05 -12.54
CA PHE A 46 -7.68 -14.11 -12.61
C PHE A 46 -8.09 -12.71 -12.14
N ILE A 47 -9.33 -12.29 -12.41
CA ILE A 47 -9.89 -11.03 -11.91
C ILE A 47 -10.02 -11.09 -10.39
N GLU A 48 -10.55 -12.20 -9.85
CA GLU A 48 -10.66 -12.45 -8.41
C GLU A 48 -9.30 -12.41 -7.71
N GLN A 49 -8.26 -12.98 -8.32
CA GLN A 49 -6.89 -12.91 -7.79
C GLN A 49 -6.39 -11.45 -7.68
N GLN A 50 -6.65 -10.62 -8.69
CA GLN A 50 -6.25 -9.21 -8.65
C GLN A 50 -7.07 -8.42 -7.61
N GLN A 51 -8.36 -8.71 -7.46
CA GLN A 51 -9.19 -8.11 -6.41
C GLN A 51 -8.71 -8.51 -5.00
N ALA A 52 -8.34 -9.78 -4.81
CA ALA A 52 -7.77 -10.25 -3.55
C ALA A 52 -6.42 -9.57 -3.26
N LEU A 53 -5.58 -9.38 -4.27
CA LEU A 53 -4.33 -8.62 -4.15
C LEU A 53 -4.59 -7.15 -3.78
N LEU A 54 -5.56 -6.50 -4.44
CA LEU A 54 -5.95 -5.12 -4.14
C LEU A 54 -6.40 -4.96 -2.68
N ASN A 55 -7.22 -5.90 -2.19
CA ASN A 55 -7.66 -5.91 -0.80
C ASN A 55 -6.50 -6.03 0.20
N LYS A 56 -5.50 -6.88 -0.10
CA LYS A 56 -4.27 -6.99 0.71
C LYS A 56 -3.48 -5.68 0.73
N VAL A 57 -3.36 -5.02 -0.42
CA VAL A 57 -2.67 -3.71 -0.53
C VAL A 57 -3.40 -2.65 0.30
N TYR A 58 -4.72 -2.57 0.22
CA TYR A 58 -5.49 -1.64 1.06
C TYR A 58 -5.36 -1.95 2.56
N SER A 59 -5.34 -3.23 2.95
CA SER A 59 -5.11 -3.60 4.35
C SER A 59 -3.74 -3.13 4.82
N ARG A 60 -2.70 -3.37 4.02
CA ARG A 60 -1.34 -2.93 4.33
C ARG A 60 -1.23 -1.40 4.41
N LEU A 61 -1.93 -0.69 3.53
CA LEU A 61 -1.98 0.75 3.54
C LEU A 61 -2.55 1.28 4.88
N ARG A 62 -3.68 0.73 5.33
CA ARG A 62 -4.29 1.11 6.63
C ARG A 62 -3.35 0.85 7.81
N GLU A 63 -2.61 -0.25 7.81
CA GLU A 63 -1.61 -0.54 8.85
C GLU A 63 -0.49 0.51 8.88
N LEU A 64 -0.01 0.92 7.71
CA LEU A 64 1.04 1.93 7.59
C LEU A 64 0.54 3.31 8.01
N GLU A 65 -0.68 3.69 7.65
CA GLU A 65 -1.31 4.95 8.09
C GLU A 65 -1.50 4.96 9.61
N LYS A 66 -1.92 3.83 10.20
CA LYS A 66 -2.00 3.69 11.66
C LYS A 66 -0.62 3.80 12.32
N LYS A 67 0.41 3.19 11.72
CA LYS A 67 1.80 3.31 12.20
C LYS A 67 2.29 4.76 12.13
N GLU A 68 2.02 5.46 11.03
CA GLU A 68 2.36 6.87 10.87
C GLU A 68 1.73 7.72 11.97
N GLN A 69 0.43 7.52 12.24
CA GLN A 69 -0.27 8.22 13.32
C GLN A 69 0.34 7.95 14.70
N GLY A 70 0.81 6.72 14.96
CA GLY A 70 1.54 6.39 16.19
C GLY A 70 2.84 7.17 16.30
N LEU A 71 3.65 7.16 15.23
CA LEU A 71 4.94 7.87 15.17
C LEU A 71 4.83 9.40 15.28
N LEU A 72 3.66 9.98 14.99
CA LEU A 72 3.40 11.42 15.14
C LEU A 72 2.95 11.81 16.56
N ARG A 73 2.48 10.84 17.36
CA ARG A 73 1.97 11.05 18.73
C ARG A 73 3.00 10.72 19.80
N ASP A 74 3.89 9.78 19.50
CA ASP A 74 5.10 9.48 20.29
C ASP A 74 6.12 10.61 20.21
#